data_AF-A0A6A9QQ09-F1
#
_entry.id   AF-A0A6A9QQ09-F1
#
_cell.length_a   1.000
_cell.length_b   1.000
_cell.length_c   1.000
_cell.angle_alpha   90.00
_cell.angle_beta   90.00
_cell.angle_gamma   90.00
#
_symmetry.space_group_name_H-M   'P 1'
#
loop_
_entity.id
_entity.type
_entity.pdbx_description
1 polymer ?
#
loop_
_entity_poly.entity_id
_entity_poly.type
_entity_poly.pdbx_seq_one_letter_code
_entity_poly.pdbx_strand_id
1 'polypeptide(L)' 'MNVKMWVPILLGAIIIAVGIILLVEYGFSFMNNPTAFSFSTGTVDYLGMGLNVVGLALILVGGVFKK' A
#
# COMPACT_ATOMS: atom_id res chain seq x y z
N MET A 1 -25.05 9.50 1.58
CA MET A 1 -23.65 9.13 1.31
C MET A 1 -23.64 8.21 0.09
N ASN A 2 -22.92 8.55 -0.99
CA ASN A 2 -22.85 7.68 -2.17
C ASN A 2 -21.99 6.44 -1.84
N VAL A 3 -22.64 5.34 -1.48
CA VAL A 3 -21.97 4.09 -1.07
C VAL A 3 -21.06 3.56 -2.18
N LYS A 4 -21.44 3.74 -3.45
CA LYS A 4 -20.65 3.31 -4.62
C LYS A 4 -19.35 4.09 -4.77
N MET A 5 -19.29 5.32 -4.26
CA MET A 5 -18.07 6.13 -4.19
C MET A 5 -17.25 5.81 -2.94
N TRP A 6 -17.89 5.82 -1.77
CA TRP A 6 -17.17 5.79 -0.49
C TRP A 6 -16.60 4.41 -0.14
N VAL A 7 -17.28 3.32 -0.52
CA VAL A 7 -16.78 1.95 -0.26
C VAL A 7 -15.43 1.69 -0.93
N PRO A 8 -15.26 1.88 -2.26
CA PRO A 8 -13.97 1.64 -2.90
C PRO A 8 -12.89 2.61 -2.42
N ILE A 9 -13.23 3.87 -2.09
CA ILE A 9 -12.26 4.82 -1.50
C ILE A 9 -11.76 4.32 -0.14
N LEU A 10 -12.66 3.89 0.74
CA LEU A 10 -12.30 3.44 2.08
C LEU A 10 -11.48 2.15 2.03
N LEU A 11 -11.89 1.19 1.20
CA LEU A 11 -11.14 -0.06 0.98
C LEU A 11 -9.75 0.22 0.39
N GLY A 12 -9.66 1.12 -0.58
CA GLY A 12 -8.38 1.52 -1.17
C GLY A 12 -7.45 2.18 -0.15
N ALA A 13 -7.98 3.05 0.72
CA ALA A 13 -7.21 3.67 1.79
C ALA A 13 -6.67 2.64 2.81
N ILE A 14 -7.49 1.65 3.19
CA ILE A 14 -7.06 0.56 4.08
C ILE A 14 -5.93 -0.25 3.44
N ILE A 15 -6.07 -0.59 2.15
CA ILE A 15 -5.06 -1.37 1.42
C ILE A 15 -3.73 -0.59 1.32
N ILE A 16 -3.78 0.72 1.05
CA ILE A 16 -2.58 1.58 1.06
C ILE A 16 -1.95 1.60 2.45
N ALA A 17 -2.74 1.71 3.51
CA ALA A 17 -2.20 1.70 4.88
C ALA A 17 -1.44 0.40 5.18
N VAL A 18 -1.97 -0.75 4.77
CA VAL A 18 -1.27 -2.04 4.89
C VAL A 18 0.02 -2.05 4.06
N GLY A 19 -0.01 -1.56 2.82
CA GLY A 19 1.18 -1.51 1.97
C GLY A 19 2.28 -0.60 2.53
N ILE A 20 1.92 0.53 3.14
CA ILE A 20 2.86 1.42 3.85
C ILE A 20 3.47 0.70 5.06
N ILE A 21 2.69 -0.02 5.86
CA ILE A 21 3.20 -0.76 7.02
C ILE A 21 4.27 -1.77 6.57
N LEU A 22 4.02 -2.54 5.51
CA LEU A 22 4.99 -3.51 4.98
C LEU A 22 6.29 -2.87 4.52
N LEU A 23 6.21 -1.70 3.86
CA LEU A 23 7.40 -0.95 3.44
C LEU A 23 8.18 -0.40 4.64
N VAL A 24 7.48 0.03 5.69
CA VAL A 24 8.09 0.49 6.93
C VAL A 24 8.80 -0.66 7.65
N GLU A 25 8.16 -1.82 7.78
CA GLU A 25 8.75 -3.03 8.37
C GLU A 25 9.98 -3.50 7.59
N TYR A 26 9.90 -3.49 6.26
CA TYR A 26 11.03 -3.75 5.39
C TYR A 26 12.18 -2.77 5.66
N GLY A 27 11.90 -1.47 5.74
CA GLY A 27 12.87 -0.45 6.13
C GLY A 27 13.52 -0.69 7.51
N PHE A 28 12.72 -1.06 8.52
CA PHE A 28 13.20 -1.42 9.86
C PHE A 28 14.13 -2.64 9.85
N SER A 29 13.90 -3.61 8.96
CA SER A 29 14.74 -4.81 8.87
C SER A 29 16.20 -4.46 8.53
N PHE A 30 16.43 -3.43 7.71
CA PHE A 30 17.78 -2.94 7.37
C PHE A 30 18.45 -2.20 8.52
N MET A 31 17.68 -1.43 9.29
CA MET A 31 18.21 -0.71 10.46
C MET A 31 18.63 -1.67 11.58
N ASN A 32 17.92 -2.78 11.74
CA ASN A 32 18.24 -3.80 12.74
C ASN A 32 19.44 -4.69 12.34
N ASN A 33 19.77 -4.79 11.05
CA ASN A 33 20.91 -5.57 10.55
C ASN A 33 21.73 -4.75 9.53
N PRO A 34 22.64 -3.87 9.99
CA PRO A 34 23.37 -2.94 9.12
C PRO A 34 24.36 -3.60 8.14
N THR A 35 24.70 -4.88 8.30
CA THR A 35 25.46 -5.63 7.27
C THR A 35 24.59 -6.11 6.11
N ALA A 36 23.26 -5.98 6.22
CA ALA A 36 22.29 -6.37 5.19
C ALA A 36 22.00 -5.25 4.17
N PHE A 37 22.81 -4.18 4.11
CA PHE A 37 22.72 -3.12 3.07
C PHE A 37 23.03 -3.61 1.64
N SER A 38 23.13 -4.92 1.42
CA SER A 38 22.79 -5.49 0.11
C SER A 38 21.29 -5.32 -0.06
N PHE A 39 20.87 -4.32 -0.84
CA PHE A 39 19.48 -4.14 -1.30
C PHE A 39 19.02 -5.44 -1.97
N SER A 40 18.47 -6.35 -1.18
CA SER A 40 17.85 -7.57 -1.65
C SER A 40 16.37 -7.24 -1.74
N THR A 41 15.88 -6.98 -2.96
CA THR A 41 14.45 -6.83 -3.22
C THR A 41 13.73 -8.08 -2.71
N GLY A 42 13.17 -7.99 -1.52
CA GLY A 42 12.55 -9.11 -0.82
C GLY A 42 11.06 -9.13 -1.13
N THR A 43 10.41 -10.29 -1.11
CA THR A 43 8.96 -10.43 -1.39
C THR A 43 8.06 -9.37 -0.72
N VAL A 44 8.46 -8.86 0.46
CA VAL A 44 7.73 -7.86 1.23
C VAL A 44 7.68 -6.47 0.56
N ASP A 45 8.74 -6.03 -0.13
CA ASP A 45 8.75 -4.69 -0.75
C ASP A 45 7.85 -4.64 -1.99
N TYR A 46 7.92 -5.65 -2.84
CA TYR A 46 7.03 -5.84 -3.98
C TYR A 46 5.57 -6.00 -3.56
N LEU A 47 5.29 -6.72 -2.46
CA LEU A 47 3.94 -6.82 -1.92
C LEU A 47 3.43 -5.46 -1.43
N GLY A 48 4.23 -4.72 -0.66
CA GLY A 48 3.87 -3.39 -0.18
C GLY A 48 3.61 -2.40 -1.31
N MET A 49 4.48 -2.38 -2.33
CA MET A 49 4.31 -1.58 -3.54
C MET A 49 3.06 -2.00 -4.33
N GLY A 50 2.84 -3.31 -4.51
CA GLY A 50 1.68 -3.84 -5.22
C GLY A 50 0.36 -3.47 -4.55
N LEU A 51 0.28 -3.62 -3.22
CA LEU A 51 -0.89 -3.19 -2.45
C LEU A 51 -1.15 -1.69 -2.61
N ASN A 52 -0.12 -0.85 -2.55
CA ASN A 52 -0.28 0.60 -2.74
C ASN A 52 -0.85 0.95 -4.13
N VAL A 53 -0.41 0.25 -5.18
CA VAL A 53 -0.96 0.44 -6.54
C VAL A 53 -2.42 0.00 -6.62
N VAL A 54 -2.77 -1.17 -6.06
CA VAL A 54 -4.15 -1.67 -6.02
C VAL A 54 -5.06 -0.74 -5.22
N GLY A 55 -4.60 -0.27 -4.07
CA GLY A 55 -5.35 0.65 -3.21
C GLY A 55 -5.57 2.00 -3.89
N LEU A 56 -4.56 2.53 -4.59
CA LEU A 56 -4.71 3.74 -5.41
C LEU A 56 -5.76 3.54 -6.53
N ALA A 57 -5.71 2.41 -7.24
CA ALA A 57 -6.67 2.10 -8.29
C ALA A 57 -8.11 2.08 -7.75
N LEU A 58 -8.34 1.51 -6.56
CA LEU A 58 -9.66 1.50 -5.91
C LEU A 58 -10.15 2.91 -5.56
N ILE A 59 -9.27 3.78 -5.05
CA ILE A 59 -9.61 5.19 -4.77
C ILE A 59 -10.00 5.91 -6.07
N LEU A 60 -9.23 5.73 -7.14
CA LEU A 60 -9.52 6.33 -8.45
C LEU A 60 -10.87 5.84 -9.01
N VAL A 61 -11.15 4.53 -8.92
CA VAL A 61 -12.44 3.94 -9.32
C VAL A 61 -13.58 4.55 -8.48
N GLY A 62 -13.40 4.70 -7.18
CA GLY A 62 -14.39 5.38 -6.33
C GLY A 62 -14.63 6.82 -6.77
N GLY A 63 -13.58 7.55 -7.14
CA GLY A 63 -13.65 8.92 -7.67
C GLY A 63 -14.49 9.07 -8.95
N VAL A 64 -14.58 8.03 -9.78
CA VAL A 64 -15.46 8.03 -10.97
C VAL A 64 -16.93 8.19 -10.58
N PHE A 65 -17.33 7.67 -9.41
CA PHE A 65 -18.71 7.73 -8.90
C PHE A 65 -19.00 8.99 -8.07
N LYS A 66 -18.16 10.03 -8.15
CA LYS A 66 -18.37 11.30 -7.43
C LYS A 66 -19.60 12.09 -7.89
N LYS A 67 -20.09 11.82 -9.09
CA LYS A 67 -21.29 12.44 -9.66
C LYS A 67 -22.56 11.98 -8.97
#